data_AF-A0A8S3XXY6-F1
#
_entry.id   AF-A0A8S3XXY6-F1
#
_cell.length_a   1.000
_cell.length_b   1.000
_cell.length_c   1.000
_cell.angle_alpha   90.00
_cell.angle_beta   90.00
_cell.angle_gamma   90.00
#
_symmetry.space_group_name_H-M   'P 1'
#
loop_
_entity.id
_entity.type
_entity.pdbx_description
1 polymer ?
#
loop_
_entity_poly.entity_id
_entity_poly.type
_entity_poly.pdbx_seq_one_letter_code
_entity_poly.pdbx_strand_id
1 'polypeptide(L)'
;MGVDEKHNEAVALIGGLILKNLQILQFNAHEVFELQCPKPRVGNNIIKHNGKSVFLAGAIFPTLALFNHSCDPSVVRYFCGPYIVVKAVKNIKKGEEVAENYGPIFTTVPKEKRQANLKEQYWFDCTCVPCQQNWPLYEEMTENYMRFKCDSDRPCPNVVAVPYDCQEFMIKCGLCEQHTNILKGLKSLQVRQINELIADFKSINFLLNYGRF
;
A
#
# COMPACT_ATOMS: atom_id res chain seq x y z
N MET A 1 -11.43 9.52 -46.60
CA MET A 1 -12.84 9.65 -46.16
C MET A 1 -13.04 11.08 -45.71
N GLY A 2 -13.63 11.93 -46.55
CA GLY A 2 -14.00 13.29 -46.16
C GLY A 2 -15.29 13.22 -45.35
N VAL A 3 -15.27 13.78 -44.14
CA VAL A 3 -16.48 13.96 -43.33
C VAL A 3 -17.29 15.06 -44.01
N ASP A 4 -18.55 14.77 -44.33
CA ASP A 4 -19.52 15.74 -44.86
C ASP A 4 -19.71 16.89 -43.84
N GLU A 5 -19.70 18.15 -44.30
CA GLU A 5 -19.78 19.35 -43.45
C GLU A 5 -20.97 19.31 -42.48
N LYS A 6 -22.04 18.62 -42.88
CA LYS A 6 -23.26 18.38 -42.09
C LYS A 6 -23.00 17.69 -40.74
N HIS A 7 -21.89 16.96 -40.59
CA HIS A 7 -21.57 16.18 -39.39
C HIS A 7 -20.43 16.75 -38.56
N ASN A 8 -19.93 17.95 -38.89
CA ASN A 8 -18.77 18.55 -38.22
C ASN A 8 -18.95 18.68 -36.69
N GLU A 9 -20.13 19.11 -36.22
CA GLU A 9 -20.40 19.24 -34.78
C GLU A 9 -20.41 17.88 -34.07
N ALA A 10 -21.03 16.87 -34.66
CA ALA A 10 -21.07 15.52 -34.11
C ALA A 10 -19.66 14.89 -34.06
N VAL A 11 -18.86 15.11 -35.10
CA VAL A 11 -17.46 14.65 -35.13
C VAL A 11 -16.61 15.38 -34.09
N ALA A 12 -16.78 16.70 -33.92
CA ALA A 12 -16.07 17.45 -32.89
C ALA A 12 -16.44 16.97 -31.48
N LEU A 13 -17.74 16.70 -31.23
CA LEU A 13 -18.21 16.18 -29.95
C LEU A 13 -17.64 14.78 -29.66
N ILE A 14 -17.78 13.84 -30.60
CA ILE A 14 -17.29 12.46 -30.43
C ILE A 14 -15.76 12.47 -30.29
N GLY A 15 -15.06 13.24 -31.12
CA GLY A 15 -13.60 13.39 -31.03
C GLY A 15 -13.15 13.97 -29.69
N GLY A 16 -13.86 14.98 -29.18
CA GLY A 16 -13.61 15.54 -27.85
C GLY A 16 -13.86 14.54 -26.73
N LEU A 17 -14.91 13.73 -26.81
CA LEU A 17 -15.18 12.67 -25.85
C LEU A 17 -14.10 11.59 -25.87
N ILE A 18 -13.66 11.15 -27.06
CA ILE A 18 -12.57 10.18 -27.21
C ILE A 18 -11.29 10.74 -26.61
N LEU A 19 -10.90 11.96 -26.97
CA LEU A 19 -9.70 12.60 -26.45
C LEU A 19 -9.73 12.71 -24.92
N LYS A 20 -10.85 13.16 -24.34
CA LYS A 20 -11.03 13.25 -22.90
C LYS A 20 -10.86 11.89 -22.22
N ASN A 21 -11.47 10.83 -22.77
CA ASN A 21 -11.33 9.49 -22.20
C ASN A 21 -9.90 8.97 -22.31
N LEU A 22 -9.21 9.18 -23.42
CA LEU A 22 -7.80 8.79 -23.59
C LEU A 22 -6.90 9.49 -22.56
N GLN A 23 -7.12 10.79 -22.32
CA GLN A 23 -6.37 11.55 -21.32
C GLN A 23 -6.64 11.06 -19.90
N ILE A 24 -7.88 10.69 -19.57
CA ILE A 24 -8.21 10.12 -18.26
C ILE A 24 -7.57 8.74 -18.09
N LEU A 25 -7.64 7.91 -19.13
CA LEU A 25 -7.12 6.53 -19.11
C LEU A 25 -5.62 6.47 -18.90
N GLN A 26 -4.85 7.43 -19.44
CA GLN A 26 -3.40 7.49 -19.29
C GLN A 26 -2.95 7.45 -17.83
N PHE A 27 -3.72 8.02 -16.91
CA PHE A 27 -3.34 8.18 -15.51
C PHE A 27 -4.14 7.33 -14.52
N ASN A 28 -5.33 6.87 -14.92
CA ASN A 28 -6.30 6.26 -14.01
C ASN A 28 -6.62 4.79 -14.32
N ALA A 29 -5.88 4.20 -15.26
CA ALA A 29 -5.94 2.77 -15.51
C ALA A 29 -5.07 2.01 -14.50
N HIS A 30 -5.66 1.02 -13.84
CA HIS A 30 -4.97 0.16 -12.88
C HIS A 30 -4.76 -1.23 -13.45
N GLU A 31 -3.56 -1.76 -13.27
CA GLU A 31 -3.26 -3.15 -13.56
C GLU A 31 -3.95 -4.07 -12.53
N VAL A 32 -4.66 -5.07 -13.03
CA VAL A 32 -5.30 -6.12 -12.25
C VAL A 32 -4.39 -7.34 -12.24
N PHE A 33 -4.03 -7.77 -11.04
CA PHE A 33 -3.17 -8.91 -10.80
C PHE A 33 -3.82 -9.94 -9.89
N GLU A 34 -3.49 -11.21 -10.12
CA GLU A 34 -3.81 -12.32 -9.23
C GLU A 34 -2.51 -12.91 -8.66
N LEU A 35 -2.47 -13.14 -7.35
CA LEU A 35 -1.40 -13.87 -6.71
C LEU A 35 -1.69 -15.37 -6.75
N GLN A 36 -1.01 -16.09 -7.62
CA GLN A 36 -1.14 -17.53 -7.75
C GLN A 36 -0.15 -18.24 -6.82
N CYS A 37 -0.66 -18.85 -5.76
CA CYS A 37 0.12 -19.62 -4.81
C CYS A 37 0.06 -21.12 -5.12
N PRO A 38 1.19 -21.85 -5.16
CA PRO A 38 1.19 -23.30 -5.30
C PRO A 38 0.37 -23.96 -4.18
N LYS A 39 -0.47 -24.94 -4.52
CA LYS A 39 -1.21 -25.70 -3.51
C LYS A 39 -0.23 -26.37 -2.52
N PRO A 40 -0.51 -26.36 -1.21
CA PRO A 40 0.28 -27.11 -0.24
C PRO A 40 0.33 -28.58 -0.67
N ARG A 41 1.51 -29.21 -0.64
CA ARG A 41 1.60 -30.66 -0.85
C ARG A 41 1.02 -31.35 0.39
N VAL A 42 0.07 -32.25 0.19
CA VAL A 42 -0.52 -33.06 1.28
C VAL A 42 0.60 -33.76 2.05
N GLY A 43 0.69 -33.52 3.36
CA GLY A 43 1.71 -34.12 4.24
C GLY A 43 2.81 -33.16 4.71
N ASN A 44 3.01 -32.01 4.06
CA ASN A 44 3.94 -30.97 4.53
C ASN A 44 3.18 -29.67 4.77
N ASN A 45 3.05 -29.24 6.03
CA ASN A 45 2.50 -27.93 6.43
C ASN A 45 3.42 -26.75 6.04
N ILE A 46 4.17 -26.87 4.94
CA ILE A 46 5.06 -25.84 4.45
C ILE A 46 4.30 -25.08 3.36
N ILE A 47 3.72 -23.94 3.73
CA ILE A 47 3.28 -22.93 2.76
C ILE A 47 4.56 -22.38 2.14
N LYS A 48 4.90 -22.82 0.94
CA LYS A 48 6.02 -22.21 0.20
C LYS A 48 5.58 -20.81 -0.22
N HIS A 49 6.34 -19.78 0.17
CA HIS A 49 6.18 -18.40 -0.28
C HIS A 49 6.60 -18.20 -1.76
N ASN A 50 6.20 -19.11 -2.65
CA ASN A 50 6.49 -19.06 -4.08
C ASN A 50 5.25 -18.60 -4.85
N GLY A 51 4.53 -17.61 -4.32
CA GLY A 51 3.42 -16.99 -5.03
C GLY A 51 3.92 -16.23 -6.25
N LYS A 52 3.28 -16.41 -7.40
CA LYS A 52 3.56 -15.64 -8.61
C LYS A 52 2.45 -14.63 -8.84
N SER A 53 2.80 -13.35 -8.96
CA SER A 53 1.85 -12.34 -9.43
C SER A 53 1.66 -12.49 -10.94
N VAL A 54 0.41 -12.61 -11.39
CA VAL A 54 0.04 -12.78 -12.80
C VAL A 54 -0.87 -11.62 -13.21
N PHE A 55 -0.50 -10.94 -14.29
CA PHE A 55 -1.33 -9.89 -14.89
C PHE A 55 -2.56 -10.52 -15.54
N LEU A 56 -3.73 -9.95 -15.28
CA LEU A 56 -4.99 -10.41 -15.84
C LEU A 56 -5.60 -9.40 -16.82
N ALA A 57 -5.65 -8.12 -16.44
CA ALA A 57 -6.32 -7.07 -17.20
C ALA A 57 -5.92 -5.67 -16.75
N GLY A 58 -6.33 -4.65 -17.52
CA GLY A 58 -6.42 -3.27 -17.06
C GLY A 58 -7.86 -2.94 -16.65
N ALA A 59 -8.04 -2.18 -15.57
CA ALA A 59 -9.36 -1.77 -15.09
C ALA A 59 -9.37 -0.30 -14.65
N ILE A 60 -10.55 0.30 -14.69
CA ILE A 60 -10.77 1.69 -14.27
C ILE A 60 -11.62 1.66 -13.01
N PHE A 61 -11.12 2.32 -11.96
CA PHE A 61 -11.83 2.45 -10.70
C PHE A 61 -11.95 3.93 -10.34
N PRO A 62 -13.05 4.61 -10.74
CA PRO A 62 -13.17 6.07 -10.60
C PRO A 62 -12.95 6.60 -9.18
N THR A 63 -13.32 5.83 -8.16
CA THR A 63 -13.06 6.20 -6.75
C THR A 63 -11.58 6.10 -6.40
N LEU A 64 -10.88 5.07 -6.90
CA LEU A 64 -9.45 4.89 -6.64
C LEU A 64 -8.61 5.92 -7.39
N ALA A 65 -9.06 6.34 -8.57
CA ALA A 65 -8.45 7.41 -9.37
C ALA A 65 -8.33 8.76 -8.63
N LEU A 66 -8.99 8.92 -7.47
CA LEU A 66 -8.86 10.11 -6.61
C LEU A 66 -7.64 10.05 -5.68
N PHE A 67 -7.00 8.89 -5.51
CA PHE A 67 -5.98 8.67 -4.50
C PHE A 67 -4.62 9.01 -5.09
N ASN A 68 -3.99 10.08 -4.61
CA ASN A 68 -2.66 10.46 -5.10
C ASN A 68 -1.57 9.47 -4.68
N HIS A 69 -0.41 9.63 -5.31
CA HIS A 69 0.78 8.83 -5.03
C HIS A 69 1.52 9.23 -3.76
N SER A 70 1.98 8.24 -3.00
CA SER A 70 3.11 8.34 -2.07
C SER A 70 4.02 7.12 -2.19
N CYS A 71 5.34 7.31 -2.10
CA CYS A 71 6.29 6.20 -2.00
C CYS A 71 6.18 5.45 -0.66
N ASP A 72 5.62 6.11 0.37
CA ASP A 72 5.18 5.55 1.66
C ASP A 72 3.65 5.68 1.77
N PRO A 73 2.89 4.75 1.16
CA PRO A 73 1.44 4.87 1.01
C PRO A 73 0.71 4.70 2.35
N SER A 74 -0.51 5.21 2.41
CA SER A 74 -1.42 5.02 3.55
C SER A 74 -2.32 3.81 3.44
N VAL A 75 -2.48 3.31 2.22
CA VAL A 75 -3.31 2.18 1.88
C VAL A 75 -2.53 1.18 1.03
N VAL A 76 -2.99 -0.06 1.08
CA VAL A 76 -2.65 -1.10 0.10
C VAL A 76 -3.90 -1.48 -0.67
N ARG A 77 -3.74 -1.84 -1.94
CA ARG A 77 -4.80 -2.38 -2.79
C ARG A 77 -4.54 -3.83 -3.15
N TYR A 78 -5.59 -4.62 -3.23
CA TYR A 78 -5.55 -6.00 -3.75
C TYR A 78 -6.90 -6.35 -4.40
N PHE A 79 -6.91 -7.42 -5.17
CA PHE A 79 -8.09 -7.87 -5.90
C PHE A 79 -8.70 -9.11 -5.25
N CYS A 80 -10.03 -9.13 -5.16
CA CYS A 80 -10.82 -10.28 -4.75
C CYS A 80 -11.86 -10.57 -5.84
N GLY A 81 -11.53 -11.46 -6.76
CA GLY A 81 -12.31 -11.67 -7.98
C GLY A 81 -12.45 -10.35 -8.77
N PRO A 82 -13.68 -9.88 -9.06
CA PRO A 82 -13.90 -8.63 -9.79
C PRO A 82 -13.77 -7.37 -8.91
N TYR A 83 -13.62 -7.52 -7.59
CA TYR A 83 -13.60 -6.40 -6.66
C TYR A 83 -12.18 -5.94 -6.37
N ILE A 84 -11.98 -4.62 -6.35
CA ILE A 84 -10.80 -4.00 -5.77
C ILE A 84 -11.05 -3.72 -4.29
N VAL A 85 -10.10 -4.09 -3.44
CA VAL A 85 -10.15 -3.86 -2.00
C VAL A 85 -9.00 -2.94 -1.63
N VAL A 86 -9.31 -1.86 -0.93
CA VAL A 86 -8.35 -0.87 -0.45
C VAL A 86 -8.39 -0.89 1.08
N LYS A 87 -7.24 -1.14 1.71
CA LYS A 87 -7.12 -1.27 3.17
C LYS A 87 -6.05 -0.32 3.69
N ALA A 88 -6.34 0.42 4.76
CA ALA A 88 -5.36 1.25 5.43
C ALA A 88 -4.23 0.38 6.04
N VAL A 89 -2.99 0.80 5.86
CA VAL A 89 -1.79 0.16 6.41
C VAL A 89 -1.07 1.02 7.45
N LYS A 90 -1.51 2.28 7.62
CA LYS A 90 -1.11 3.17 8.70
C LYS A 90 -2.32 3.89 9.28
N ASN A 91 -2.13 4.52 10.44
CA ASN A 91 -3.17 5.38 11.01
C ASN A 91 -3.29 6.63 10.12
N ILE A 92 -4.52 6.99 9.75
CA ILE A 92 -4.84 8.15 8.92
C ILE A 92 -5.65 9.12 9.79
N LYS A 93 -5.17 10.33 9.98
CA LYS A 93 -5.86 11.34 10.79
C LYS A 93 -6.99 11.99 9.99
N LYS A 94 -7.98 12.56 10.69
CA LYS A 94 -9.03 13.37 10.04
C LYS A 94 -8.38 14.52 9.26
N GLY A 95 -8.71 14.63 7.97
CA GLY A 95 -8.16 15.65 7.07
C GLY A 95 -6.79 15.30 6.47
N GLU A 96 -6.20 14.15 6.82
CA GLU A 96 -5.00 13.64 6.17
C GLU A 96 -5.36 13.02 4.82
N GLU A 97 -4.51 13.23 3.82
CA GLU A 97 -4.67 12.67 2.50
C GLU A 97 -4.51 11.14 2.52
N VAL A 98 -5.40 10.45 1.79
CA VAL A 98 -5.28 9.01 1.56
C VAL A 98 -4.49 8.79 0.29
N ALA A 99 -3.19 8.56 0.44
CA ALA A 99 -2.30 8.27 -0.68
C ALA A 99 -2.10 6.76 -0.88
N GLU A 100 -2.07 6.32 -2.13
CA GLU A 100 -1.68 4.97 -2.56
C GLU A 100 -0.30 4.97 -3.23
N ASN A 101 0.14 3.81 -3.72
CA ASN A 101 1.41 3.69 -4.43
C ASN A 101 1.20 3.29 -5.89
N TYR A 102 1.75 4.10 -6.80
CA TYR A 102 1.59 3.94 -8.25
C TYR A 102 2.68 3.08 -8.91
N GLY A 103 3.56 2.45 -8.13
CA GLY A 103 4.71 1.74 -8.68
C GLY A 103 5.46 0.94 -7.62
N PRO A 104 6.80 1.04 -7.56
CA PRO A 104 7.56 0.44 -6.48
C PRO A 104 7.60 1.35 -5.25
N ILE A 105 7.57 0.72 -4.07
CA ILE A 105 7.69 1.36 -2.76
C ILE A 105 9.14 1.80 -2.48
N PHE A 106 9.32 2.80 -1.59
CA PHE A 106 10.65 3.35 -1.33
C PHE A 106 11.65 2.33 -0.73
N THR A 107 11.15 1.30 -0.05
CA THR A 107 11.99 0.33 0.65
C THR A 107 12.72 -0.63 -0.27
N THR A 108 12.30 -0.78 -1.53
CA THR A 108 12.84 -1.79 -2.46
C THR A 108 13.48 -1.21 -3.71
N VAL A 109 13.19 0.04 -4.06
CA VAL A 109 13.68 0.66 -5.30
C VAL A 109 14.21 2.05 -5.00
N PRO A 110 15.42 2.45 -5.46
CA PRO A 110 16.00 3.78 -5.23
C PRO A 110 15.17 4.96 -5.74
N LYS A 111 15.40 6.15 -5.16
CA LYS A 111 14.64 7.38 -5.45
C LYS A 111 14.67 7.74 -6.93
N GLU A 112 15.84 7.66 -7.56
CA GLU A 112 16.08 8.05 -8.95
C GLU A 112 15.20 7.23 -9.89
N LYS A 113 15.13 5.92 -9.65
CA LYS A 113 14.31 5.00 -10.44
C LYS A 113 12.81 5.21 -10.21
N ARG A 114 12.40 5.47 -8.95
CA ARG A 114 10.99 5.81 -8.66
C ARG A 114 10.57 7.10 -9.38
N GLN A 115 11.40 8.15 -9.33
CA GLN A 115 11.14 9.42 -10.02
C GLN A 115 11.05 9.24 -11.54
N ALA A 116 11.99 8.50 -12.13
CA ALA A 116 11.99 8.23 -13.57
C ALA A 116 10.69 7.52 -14.00
N ASN A 117 10.30 6.45 -13.30
CA ASN A 117 9.07 5.71 -13.61
C ASN A 117 7.81 6.57 -13.48
N LEU A 118 7.71 7.38 -12.41
CA LEU A 118 6.55 8.24 -12.19
C LEU A 118 6.46 9.36 -13.24
N LYS A 119 7.60 9.93 -13.62
CA LYS A 119 7.68 10.96 -14.65
C LYS A 119 7.32 10.43 -16.04
N GLU A 120 7.73 9.21 -16.35
CA GLU A 120 7.41 8.54 -17.62
C GLU A 120 5.92 8.19 -17.70
N GLN A 121 5.38 7.56 -16.66
CA GLN A 121 4.02 7.00 -16.69
C GLN A 121 2.92 8.01 -16.33
N TYR A 122 3.18 8.87 -15.33
CA TYR A 122 2.18 9.75 -14.72
C TYR A 122 2.51 11.24 -14.86
N TRP A 123 3.64 11.59 -15.47
CA TRP A 123 4.02 12.96 -15.84
C TRP A 123 4.08 13.95 -14.67
N PHE A 124 4.53 13.49 -13.50
CA PHE A 124 4.78 14.37 -12.34
C PHE A 124 6.11 14.02 -11.65
N ASP A 125 6.67 15.00 -10.95
CA ASP A 125 7.81 14.80 -10.05
C ASP A 125 7.29 14.57 -8.62
N CYS A 126 7.67 13.45 -8.00
CA CYS A 126 7.12 13.05 -6.71
C CYS A 126 7.75 13.83 -5.55
N THR A 127 6.91 14.49 -4.74
CA THR A 127 7.34 15.31 -3.59
C THR A 127 6.98 14.69 -2.24
N CYS A 128 6.69 13.39 -2.19
CA CYS A 128 6.41 12.71 -0.91
C CYS A 128 7.64 12.72 0.02
N VAL A 129 7.41 12.54 1.33
CA VAL A 129 8.47 12.57 2.35
C VAL A 129 9.66 11.64 2.02
N PRO A 130 9.46 10.37 1.63
CA PRO A 130 10.57 9.50 1.23
C PRO A 130 11.42 10.06 0.09
N CYS A 131 10.82 10.77 -0.87
CA CYS A 131 11.53 11.37 -1.99
C CYS A 131 12.23 12.67 -1.60
N GLN A 132 11.62 13.51 -0.75
CA GLN A 132 12.24 14.73 -0.27
C GLN A 132 13.44 14.45 0.64
N GLN A 133 13.31 13.48 1.54
CA GLN A 133 14.33 13.16 2.55
C GLN A 133 15.29 12.05 2.14
N ASN A 134 15.14 11.51 0.92
CA ASN A 134 15.94 10.38 0.41
C ASN A 134 16.03 9.21 1.39
N TRP A 135 14.87 8.67 1.79
CA TRP A 135 14.81 7.58 2.75
C TRP A 135 15.55 6.32 2.25
N PRO A 136 16.20 5.57 3.18
CA PRO A 136 17.01 4.42 2.83
C PRO A 136 16.18 3.24 2.32
N LEU A 137 16.83 2.36 1.57
CA LEU A 137 16.29 1.04 1.19
C LEU A 137 16.30 0.10 2.38
N TYR A 138 15.55 -1.01 2.29
CA TYR A 138 15.50 -2.04 3.33
C TYR A 138 16.90 -2.56 3.69
N GLU A 139 17.75 -2.78 2.69
CA GLU A 139 19.12 -3.29 2.87
C GLU A 139 20.04 -2.30 3.61
N GLU A 140 19.69 -1.00 3.60
CA GLU A 140 20.44 0.09 4.22
C GLU A 140 19.89 0.45 5.60
N MET A 141 18.70 -0.05 5.95
CA MET A 141 18.09 0.16 7.25
C MET A 141 18.82 -0.68 8.30
N THR A 142 19.40 -0.02 9.29
CA THR A 142 20.00 -0.69 10.45
C THR A 142 18.95 -0.90 11.54
N GLU A 143 18.72 -2.16 11.92
CA GLU A 143 17.75 -2.56 12.97
C GLU A 143 18.27 -2.30 14.40
N ASN A 144 18.99 -1.20 14.61
CA ASN A 144 19.60 -0.92 15.91
C ASN A 144 18.55 -0.57 16.98
N TYR A 145 17.36 -0.11 16.56
CA TYR A 145 16.31 0.34 17.46
C TYR A 145 14.92 -0.09 16.99
N MET A 146 14.17 -0.72 17.88
CA MET A 146 12.73 -0.87 17.79
C MET A 146 12.03 0.43 18.21
N ARG A 147 10.84 0.69 17.66
CA ARG A 147 10.06 1.90 17.96
C ARG A 147 8.69 1.52 18.50
N PHE A 148 8.37 1.97 19.71
CA PHE A 148 7.10 1.70 20.38
C PHE A 148 6.36 3.01 20.62
N LYS A 149 5.05 3.05 20.32
CA LYS A 149 4.23 4.17 20.78
C LYS A 149 4.24 4.18 22.31
N CYS A 150 4.41 5.36 22.90
CA CYS A 150 4.29 5.53 24.34
C CYS A 150 2.89 5.10 24.81
N ASP A 151 2.82 4.21 25.80
CA ASP A 151 1.56 3.69 26.36
C ASP A 151 1.26 4.22 27.77
N SER A 152 1.76 5.43 28.06
CA SER A 152 1.51 6.18 29.28
C SER A 152 0.01 6.38 29.56
N ASP A 153 -0.35 6.57 30.83
CA ASP A 153 -1.73 6.79 31.28
C ASP A 153 -2.36 8.08 30.72
N ARG A 154 -1.53 8.99 30.21
CA ARG A 154 -1.96 10.19 29.49
C ARG A 154 -1.71 10.08 27.99
N PRO A 155 -2.55 10.71 27.13
CA PRO A 155 -2.29 10.76 25.69
C PRO A 155 -0.92 11.36 25.39
N CYS A 156 0.02 10.53 24.94
CA CYS A 156 1.38 10.94 24.60
C CYS A 156 1.65 10.60 23.12
N PRO A 157 2.00 11.58 22.27
CA PRO A 157 2.27 11.33 20.86
C PRO A 157 3.66 10.72 20.62
N ASN A 158 4.48 10.56 21.67
CA ASN A 158 5.87 10.16 21.52
C ASN A 158 6.03 8.70 21.08
N VAL A 159 7.09 8.45 20.34
CA VAL A 159 7.54 7.12 19.96
C VAL A 159 8.88 6.87 20.64
N VAL A 160 8.91 5.87 21.52
CA VAL A 160 10.09 5.47 22.28
C VAL A 160 10.95 4.57 21.40
N ALA A 161 12.20 5.00 21.16
CA ALA A 161 13.21 4.18 20.50
C ALA A 161 13.91 3.30 21.54
N VAL A 162 13.98 2.00 21.27
CA VAL A 162 14.48 0.98 22.19
C VAL A 162 15.53 0.16 21.45
N PRO A 163 16.77 0.08 21.94
CA PRO A 163 17.79 -0.78 21.35
C PRO A 163 17.30 -2.22 21.19
N TYR A 164 17.68 -2.90 20.10
CA TYR A 164 17.22 -4.28 19.87
C TYR A 164 17.71 -5.27 20.94
N ASP A 165 18.84 -4.96 21.58
CA ASP A 165 19.48 -5.73 22.66
C ASP A 165 19.02 -5.30 24.05
N CYS A 166 18.02 -4.43 24.15
CA CYS A 166 17.48 -3.96 25.42
C CYS A 166 16.86 -5.11 26.23
N GLN A 167 17.34 -5.26 27.48
CA GLN A 167 16.85 -6.27 28.42
C GLN A 167 15.72 -5.75 29.34
N GLU A 168 15.41 -4.46 29.27
CA GLU A 168 14.37 -3.82 30.08
C GLU A 168 13.04 -3.79 29.33
N PHE A 169 11.95 -4.03 30.05
CA PHE A 169 10.59 -4.00 29.46
C PHE A 169 9.82 -2.72 29.76
N MET A 170 10.30 -1.92 30.70
CA MET A 170 9.68 -0.68 31.16
C MET A 170 10.58 0.49 30.78
N ILE A 171 10.34 1.09 29.62
CA ILE A 171 11.22 2.12 29.07
C ILE A 171 10.68 3.51 29.40
N LYS A 172 11.50 4.35 30.04
CA LYS A 172 11.11 5.73 30.34
C LYS A 172 10.94 6.53 29.04
N CYS A 173 9.77 7.13 28.86
CA CYS A 173 9.47 7.98 27.71
C CYS A 173 10.17 9.35 27.85
N GLY A 174 10.96 9.74 26.85
CA GLY A 174 11.67 11.02 26.86
C GLY A 174 10.78 12.27 26.78
N LEU A 175 9.49 12.13 26.45
CA LEU A 175 8.56 13.27 26.35
C LEU A 175 7.67 13.41 27.59
N CYS A 176 6.98 12.33 27.99
CA CYS A 176 6.03 12.37 29.08
C CYS A 176 6.61 11.87 30.41
N GLU A 177 7.87 11.41 30.41
CA GLU A 177 8.59 10.86 31.56
C GLU A 177 7.96 9.65 32.26
N GLN A 178 6.82 9.16 31.78
CA GLN A 178 6.22 7.92 32.24
C GLN A 178 6.88 6.71 31.58
N HIS A 179 6.73 5.54 32.20
CA HIS A 179 7.29 4.29 31.69
C HIS A 179 6.34 3.66 30.68
N THR A 180 6.89 3.19 29.56
CA THR A 180 6.17 2.48 28.50
C THR A 180 6.46 0.99 28.60
N ASN A 181 5.42 0.17 28.62
CA ASN A 181 5.56 -1.28 28.67
C ASN A 181 5.71 -1.87 27.26
N ILE A 182 6.95 -2.14 26.85
CA ILE A 182 7.24 -2.61 25.49
C ILE A 182 6.85 -4.07 25.25
N LEU A 183 6.62 -4.88 26.30
CA LEU A 183 6.14 -6.26 26.15
C LEU A 183 4.80 -6.32 25.42
N LYS A 184 3.94 -5.32 25.61
CA LYS A 184 2.66 -5.23 24.90
C LYS A 184 2.88 -5.10 23.39
N GLY A 185 3.83 -4.25 22.99
CA GLY A 185 4.25 -4.09 21.61
C GLY A 185 4.91 -5.34 21.05
N LEU A 186 5.84 -5.95 21.78
CA LEU A 186 6.53 -7.19 21.39
C LEU A 186 5.56 -8.37 21.23
N LYS A 187 4.59 -8.53 22.14
CA LYS A 187 3.53 -9.54 22.00
C LYS A 187 2.70 -9.31 20.74
N SER A 188 2.38 -8.06 20.40
CA SER A 188 1.66 -7.75 19.16
C SER A 188 2.46 -8.12 17.90
N LEU A 189 3.80 -8.01 17.95
CA LEU A 189 4.69 -8.46 16.86
C LEU A 189 4.74 -9.98 16.76
N GLN A 190 4.76 -10.69 17.90
CA GLN A 190 4.71 -12.16 17.95
C GLN A 190 3.37 -12.73 17.44
N VAL A 191 2.24 -12.06 17.69
CA VAL A 191 0.91 -12.50 17.21
C VAL A 191 0.69 -12.20 15.72
N ARG A 192 1.35 -11.17 15.18
CA ARG A 192 1.18 -10.71 13.79
C ARG A 192 1.95 -11.48 12.73
N GLN A 193 2.99 -12.23 13.07
CA GLN A 193 3.79 -12.91 12.05
C GLN A 193 3.06 -14.07 11.35
N ILE A 194 1.98 -14.61 11.91
CA ILE A 194 1.31 -15.78 11.30
C ILE A 194 -0.23 -15.70 11.40
N ASN A 195 -0.79 -15.32 12.55
CA ASN A 195 -2.21 -15.57 12.79
C ASN A 195 -3.15 -14.49 12.23
N GLU A 196 -2.79 -13.21 12.20
CA GLU A 196 -3.64 -12.16 11.60
C GLU A 196 -3.57 -12.17 10.07
N LEU A 197 -2.41 -12.46 9.48
CA LEU A 197 -2.28 -12.69 8.04
C LEU A 197 -3.06 -13.93 7.60
N ILE A 198 -3.01 -15.01 8.38
CA ILE A 198 -3.84 -16.21 8.17
C ILE A 198 -5.32 -15.93 8.49
N ALA A 199 -5.67 -15.08 9.45
CA ALA A 199 -7.05 -14.73 9.76
C ALA A 199 -7.66 -13.84 8.68
N ASP A 200 -6.93 -12.84 8.18
CA ASP A 200 -7.31 -12.04 7.01
C ASP A 200 -7.45 -12.96 5.78
N PHE A 201 -6.50 -13.88 5.53
CA PHE A 201 -6.61 -14.89 4.47
C PHE A 201 -7.76 -15.89 4.69
N LYS A 202 -8.08 -16.25 5.94
CA LYS A 202 -9.18 -17.15 6.30
C LYS A 202 -10.53 -16.47 6.20
N SER A 203 -10.64 -15.19 6.53
CA SER A 203 -11.84 -14.38 6.28
C SER A 203 -12.06 -14.18 4.77
N ILE A 204 -10.99 -14.02 4.00
CA ILE A 204 -11.03 -14.03 2.53
C ILE A 204 -11.46 -15.42 2.02
N ASN A 205 -10.93 -16.51 2.56
CA ASN A 205 -11.34 -17.88 2.20
C ASN A 205 -12.77 -18.23 2.64
N PHE A 206 -13.28 -17.65 3.73
CA PHE A 206 -14.65 -17.83 4.19
C PHE A 206 -15.64 -17.17 3.22
N LEU A 207 -15.33 -15.95 2.78
CA LEU A 207 -16.10 -15.26 1.74
C LEU A 207 -16.06 -16.00 0.39
N LEU A 208 -14.90 -16.56 0.02
CA LEU A 208 -14.73 -17.32 -1.23
C LEU A 208 -15.41 -18.70 -1.23
N ASN A 209 -15.56 -19.36 -0.07
CA ASN A 209 -16.16 -20.70 0.01
C ASN A 209 -17.65 -20.70 0.39
N TYR A 210 -18.15 -19.65 1.07
CA TYR A 210 -19.52 -19.65 1.63
C TYR A 210 -20.34 -18.39 1.31
N GLY A 211 -19.77 -17.39 0.63
CA GLY A 211 -20.50 -16.22 0.15
C GLY A 211 -21.24 -16.47 -1.17
N ARG A 212 -22.14 -17.46 -1.22
CA ARG A 212 -23.22 -17.48 -2.22
C ARG A 212 -24.43 -16.79 -1.62
N PHE A 213 -24.67 -15.55 -2.05
CA PHE A 213 -26.01 -15.00 -2.20
C PHE A 213 -26.13 -14.52 -3.64
#